data_AF-A0A6N6PD65-F1
#
_entry.id   AF-A0A6N6PD65-F1
#
_cell.length_a   1.000
_cell.length_b   1.000
_cell.length_c   1.000
_cell.angle_alpha   90.00
_cell.angle_beta   90.00
_cell.angle_gamma   90.00
#
_symmetry.space_group_name_H-M   'P 1'
#
loop_
_entity.id
_entity.type
_entity.pdbx_description
1 polymer ?
#
loop_
_entity_poly.entity_id
_entity_poly.type
_entity_poly.pdbx_seq_one_letter_code
_entity_poly.pdbx_strand_id
1 'polypeptide(L)'
;MLTIHSQPSFVISTKQVELGVTEIGGHMSPVTFFRDSDKPVQPYYVSPWQDEAPSKMPVPVLAPLRGDFFCLPFGGNGQAVAGEKHPPHGEVAGSKWKFVTNKKSGDVTTLTMAMDTEV
;
A
#
# COMPACT_ATOMS: atom_id res chain seq x y z
N MET A 1 6.13 5.22 -12.14
CA MET A 1 4.89 5.05 -11.34
C MET A 1 3.79 4.67 -12.30
N LEU A 2 2.97 3.68 -11.97
CA LEU A 2 1.82 3.22 -12.76
C LEU A 2 0.54 3.46 -11.97
N THR A 3 -0.60 3.58 -12.64
CA THR A 3 -1.91 3.62 -11.95
C THR A 3 -2.53 2.24 -12.01
N ILE A 4 -2.88 1.66 -10.86
CA ILE A 4 -3.51 0.34 -10.75
C ILE A 4 -4.78 0.48 -9.92
N HIS A 5 -5.94 0.18 -10.51
CA HIS A 5 -7.25 0.39 -9.91
C HIS A 5 -7.39 1.79 -9.28
N SER A 6 -7.26 2.82 -10.12
CA SER A 6 -7.21 4.26 -9.78
C SER A 6 -6.20 4.73 -8.73
N GLN A 7 -5.24 3.88 -8.32
CA GLN A 7 -4.21 4.27 -7.34
C GLN A 7 -2.82 4.38 -7.99
N PRO A 8 -2.16 5.54 -7.90
CA PRO A 8 -0.74 5.65 -8.20
C PRO A 8 0.08 4.65 -7.39
N SER A 9 0.93 3.89 -8.07
CA SER A 9 1.62 2.73 -7.52
C SER A 9 3.05 2.61 -8.03
N PHE A 10 3.95 2.23 -7.14
CA PHE A 10 5.29 1.75 -7.44
C PHE A 10 5.22 0.25 -7.72
N VAL A 11 5.84 -0.20 -8.81
CA VAL A 11 5.83 -1.62 -9.19
C VAL A 11 7.25 -2.15 -9.15
N ILE A 12 7.45 -3.27 -8.46
CA ILE A 12 8.68 -4.06 -8.53
C ILE A 12 8.37 -5.48 -8.97
N SER A 13 9.31 -6.08 -9.71
CA SER A 13 9.16 -7.43 -10.21
C SER A 13 10.48 -8.19 -10.31
N THR A 14 10.40 -9.50 -10.07
CA THR A 14 11.40 -10.52 -10.44
C THR A 14 10.81 -11.38 -11.55
N LYS A 15 11.43 -12.49 -11.96
CA LYS A 15 10.81 -13.43 -12.92
C LYS A 15 9.50 -14.04 -12.39
N GLN A 16 9.45 -14.37 -11.09
CA GLN A 16 8.34 -15.12 -10.48
C GLN A 16 7.31 -14.24 -9.76
N VAL A 17 7.68 -13.03 -9.32
CA VAL A 17 6.81 -12.18 -8.48
C VAL A 17 6.72 -10.77 -9.04
N GLU A 18 5.52 -10.20 -9.06
CA GLU A 18 5.29 -8.77 -9.27
C GLU A 18 4.41 -8.23 -8.14
N LEU A 19 4.73 -7.02 -7.67
CA LEU A 19 4.04 -6.35 -6.57
C LEU A 19 3.82 -4.88 -6.94
N GLY A 20 2.58 -4.42 -6.82
CA GLY A 20 2.23 -3.00 -6.76
C GLY A 20 2.16 -2.51 -5.32
N VAL A 21 2.80 -1.37 -5.03
CA VAL A 21 2.73 -0.67 -3.74
C VAL A 21 2.15 0.72 -3.99
N THR A 22 0.99 1.04 -3.41
CA THR A 22 0.33 2.34 -3.62
C THR A 22 1.14 3.48 -3.01
N GLU A 23 1.11 4.66 -3.64
CA GLU A 23 1.69 5.89 -3.09
C GLU A 23 1.00 6.28 -1.78
N ILE A 24 -0.32 6.12 -1.71
CA ILE A 24 -1.10 6.34 -0.50
C ILE A 24 -1.11 5.08 0.35
N GLY A 25 -0.68 5.20 1.61
CA GLY A 25 -0.73 4.14 2.62
C GLY A 25 0.24 2.97 2.43
N GLY A 26 1.01 2.94 1.34
CA GLY A 26 1.97 1.87 1.07
C GLY A 26 1.32 0.48 0.94
N HIS A 27 0.08 0.42 0.46
CA HIS A 27 -0.65 -0.85 0.34
C HIS A 27 -0.06 -1.72 -0.76
N MET A 28 0.24 -2.96 -0.41
CA MET A 28 0.78 -3.99 -1.29
C MET A 28 -0.38 -4.72 -1.96
N SER A 29 -0.77 -4.33 -3.17
CA SER A 29 -1.69 -5.08 -4.04
C SER A 29 -1.82 -4.38 -5.40
N PRO A 30 -1.98 -5.13 -6.51
CA PRO A 30 -1.96 -6.59 -6.60
C PRO A 30 -0.57 -7.18 -6.39
N VAL A 31 -0.55 -8.46 -6.02
CA VAL A 31 0.68 -9.28 -6.00
C VAL A 31 0.43 -10.51 -6.85
N THR A 32 1.28 -10.71 -7.85
CA THR A 32 1.25 -11.90 -8.71
C THR A 32 2.41 -12.79 -8.36
N PHE A 33 2.14 -14.01 -7.91
CA PHE A 33 3.13 -15.07 -7.72
C PHE A 33 3.11 -16.04 -8.90
N PHE A 34 4.21 -16.77 -9.09
CA PHE A 34 4.40 -17.73 -10.18
C PHE A 34 4.12 -17.12 -11.56
N ARG A 35 4.56 -15.86 -11.78
CA ARG A 35 4.25 -15.06 -12.97
C ARG A 35 4.75 -15.70 -14.28
N ASP A 36 5.76 -16.55 -14.21
CA ASP A 36 6.33 -17.29 -15.35
C ASP A 36 5.77 -18.71 -15.51
N SER A 37 4.72 -19.08 -14.74
CA SER A 37 3.99 -20.33 -14.89
C SER A 37 2.73 -20.18 -15.74
N ASP A 38 2.10 -21.30 -16.08
CA ASP A 38 0.77 -21.36 -16.72
C ASP A 38 -0.38 -21.01 -15.76
N LYS A 39 -0.11 -20.92 -14.45
CA LYS A 39 -1.10 -20.73 -13.38
C LYS A 39 -0.63 -19.69 -12.36
N PRO A 40 -0.48 -18.42 -12.75
CA PRO A 40 -0.16 -17.35 -11.80
C PRO A 40 -1.26 -17.19 -10.76
N VAL A 41 -0.89 -16.77 -9.55
CA VAL A 41 -1.83 -16.59 -8.42
C VAL A 41 -1.76 -15.16 -7.92
N GLN A 42 -2.93 -14.55 -7.72
CA GLN A 42 -3.09 -13.21 -7.14
C GLN A 42 -3.97 -13.28 -5.89
N PRO A 43 -3.39 -13.54 -4.70
CA PRO A 43 -4.18 -13.81 -3.50
C PRO A 43 -4.66 -12.53 -2.80
N TYR A 44 -4.08 -11.37 -3.11
CA TYR A 44 -4.34 -10.13 -2.38
C TYR A 44 -5.52 -9.39 -2.98
N TYR A 45 -6.55 -9.20 -2.16
CA TYR A 45 -7.79 -8.56 -2.58
C TYR A 45 -7.60 -7.07 -2.87
N VAL A 46 -8.33 -6.56 -3.86
CA VAL A 46 -8.50 -5.13 -4.11
C VAL A 46 -9.98 -4.83 -3.87
N SER A 47 -10.28 -3.82 -3.04
CA SER A 47 -11.66 -3.47 -2.77
C SER A 47 -12.43 -3.11 -4.06
N PRO A 48 -13.74 -3.40 -4.13
CA PRO A 48 -14.47 -3.35 -5.40
C PRO A 48 -14.72 -1.92 -5.90
N TRP A 49 -14.65 -0.91 -5.02
CA TRP A 49 -14.93 0.49 -5.35
C TRP A 49 -13.73 1.25 -5.92
N GLN A 50 -12.58 0.60 -6.13
CA GLN A 50 -11.34 1.29 -6.52
C GLN A 50 -11.41 1.94 -7.91
N ASP A 51 -12.27 1.43 -8.80
CA ASP A 51 -12.48 1.99 -10.14
C ASP A 51 -13.75 2.86 -10.24
N GLU A 52 -14.42 3.12 -9.11
CA GLU A 52 -15.56 4.04 -9.03
C GLU A 52 -15.11 5.50 -8.94
N ALA A 53 -16.05 6.43 -9.13
CA ALA A 53 -15.77 7.86 -8.96
C ALA A 53 -15.26 8.15 -7.53
N PRO A 54 -14.17 8.91 -7.37
CA PRO A 54 -13.60 9.19 -6.06
C PRO A 54 -14.64 9.80 -5.12
N SER A 55 -14.77 9.22 -3.93
CA SER A 55 -15.62 9.73 -2.86
C SER A 55 -14.81 10.00 -1.61
N LYS A 56 -15.30 10.90 -0.75
CA LYS A 56 -14.66 11.19 0.53
C LYS A 56 -14.87 9.99 1.47
N MET A 57 -13.80 9.25 1.72
CA MET A 57 -13.83 8.12 2.64
C MET A 57 -13.85 8.58 4.11
N PRO A 58 -14.55 7.86 5.00
CA PRO A 58 -14.64 8.21 6.42
C PRO A 58 -13.32 8.01 7.17
N VAL A 59 -12.46 7.11 6.69
CA VAL A 59 -11.09 6.93 7.18
C VAL A 59 -10.12 6.79 6.00
N PRO A 60 -8.89 7.36 6.08
CA PRO A 60 -7.96 7.40 4.95
C PRO A 60 -7.60 6.03 4.35
N VAL A 61 -7.44 5.01 5.18
CA VAL A 61 -7.09 3.63 4.75
C VAL A 61 -8.09 3.02 3.77
N LEU A 62 -9.35 3.48 3.77
CA LEU A 62 -10.39 3.00 2.85
C LEU A 62 -10.19 3.46 1.41
N ALA A 63 -9.40 4.53 1.19
CA ALA A 63 -9.15 5.06 -0.14
C ALA A 63 -8.41 4.04 -1.02
N PRO A 64 -7.22 3.51 -0.64
CA PRO A 64 -6.57 2.44 -1.38
C PRO A 64 -7.11 1.03 -1.07
N LEU A 65 -7.67 0.80 0.14
CA LEU A 65 -7.98 -0.50 0.77
C LEU A 65 -7.77 -1.73 -0.12
N ARG A 66 -6.58 -2.31 0.01
CA ARG A 66 -6.16 -3.48 -0.75
C ARG A 66 -5.02 -4.21 -0.04
N GLY A 67 -4.94 -5.51 -0.29
CA GLY A 67 -3.87 -6.41 0.15
C GLY A 67 -3.39 -6.19 1.57
N ASP A 68 -2.07 -6.09 1.73
CA ASP A 68 -1.39 -5.88 3.00
C ASP A 68 -0.83 -4.45 3.10
N PHE A 69 -0.71 -3.91 4.30
CA PHE A 69 -0.21 -2.55 4.53
C PHE A 69 0.33 -2.41 5.96
N PHE A 70 1.25 -1.47 6.14
CA PHE A 70 1.82 -1.21 7.47
C PHE A 70 0.78 -0.50 8.34
N CYS A 71 0.54 -1.01 9.55
CA CYS A 71 -0.46 -0.49 10.49
C CYS A 71 0.25 -0.02 11.75
N LEU A 72 0.45 1.30 11.90
CA LEU A 72 1.19 1.88 13.02
C LEU A 72 0.73 3.34 13.33
N PRO A 73 0.33 3.65 14.58
CA PRO A 73 0.05 2.71 15.65
C PRO A 73 -1.11 1.76 15.29
N PHE A 74 -1.11 0.57 15.90
CA PHE A 74 -2.16 -0.40 15.63
C PHE A 74 -3.51 0.09 16.18
N GLY A 75 -4.55 -0.01 15.35
CA GLY A 75 -5.89 0.47 15.69
C GLY A 75 -5.99 1.99 15.57
N GLY A 76 -6.78 2.61 16.44
CA GLY A 76 -6.93 4.07 16.53
C GLY A 76 -7.49 4.42 17.90
N ASN A 77 -7.44 5.69 18.30
CA ASN A 77 -7.94 6.13 19.60
C ASN A 77 -9.18 7.02 19.45
N GLY A 78 -10.24 6.75 20.22
CA GLY A 78 -11.47 7.55 20.22
C GLY A 78 -11.26 8.95 20.81
N GLN A 79 -10.45 9.05 21.87
CA GLN A 79 -9.99 10.29 22.49
C GLN A 79 -8.47 10.40 22.34
N ALA A 80 -7.95 11.63 22.37
CA ALA A 80 -6.50 11.85 22.34
C ALA A 80 -5.85 11.28 23.62
N VAL A 81 -4.67 10.67 23.46
CA VAL A 81 -3.87 10.13 24.57
C VAL A 81 -2.49 10.77 24.48
N ALA A 82 -2.02 11.34 25.60
CA ALA A 82 -0.75 12.08 25.64
C ALA A 82 -0.62 13.20 24.58
N GLY A 83 -1.75 13.79 24.17
CA GLY A 83 -1.79 14.84 23.14
C GLY A 83 -1.92 14.32 21.70
N GLU A 84 -1.80 13.01 21.48
CA GLU A 84 -1.84 12.41 20.15
C GLU A 84 -3.22 11.84 19.79
N LYS A 85 -3.62 12.00 18.53
CA LYS A 85 -4.86 11.48 17.96
C LYS A 85 -4.55 10.76 16.66
N HIS A 86 -4.81 9.46 16.64
CA HIS A 86 -4.48 8.57 15.54
C HIS A 86 -5.76 8.07 14.86
N PRO A 87 -5.82 8.07 13.51
CA PRO A 87 -6.92 7.42 12.79
C PRO A 87 -6.83 5.90 12.95
N PRO A 88 -7.90 5.15 12.65
CA PRO A 88 -7.81 3.70 12.54
C PRO A 88 -6.73 3.28 11.54
N HIS A 89 -5.87 2.36 11.97
CA HIS A 89 -4.67 1.87 11.30
C HIS A 89 -3.50 2.85 11.23
N GLY A 90 -3.54 3.93 12.02
CA GLY A 90 -2.52 4.96 12.04
C GLY A 90 -2.46 5.78 10.75
N GLU A 91 -1.71 6.88 10.79
CA GLU A 91 -1.54 7.74 9.60
C GLU A 91 -0.78 7.03 8.48
N VAL A 92 0.07 6.06 8.82
CA VAL A 92 0.91 5.32 7.87
C VAL A 92 0.11 4.60 6.79
N ALA A 93 -1.12 4.18 7.09
CA ALA A 93 -2.03 3.48 6.18
C ALA A 93 -2.84 4.44 5.28
N GLY A 94 -2.69 5.75 5.46
CA GLY A 94 -3.43 6.78 4.70
C GLY A 94 -2.58 7.93 4.16
N SER A 95 -1.33 8.05 4.59
CA SER A 95 -0.42 9.12 4.20
C SER A 95 0.37 8.78 2.94
N LYS A 96 0.94 9.81 2.30
CA LYS A 96 1.78 9.65 1.11
C LYS A 96 3.15 9.09 1.46
N TRP A 97 3.52 8.03 0.77
CA TRP A 97 4.86 7.46 0.80
C TRP A 97 5.66 7.92 -0.42
N LYS A 98 6.90 8.34 -0.16
CA LYS A 98 7.86 8.80 -1.16
C LYS A 98 8.78 7.65 -1.55
N PHE A 99 9.05 7.52 -2.84
CA PHE A 99 10.11 6.64 -3.32
C PHE A 99 11.48 7.08 -2.79
N VAL A 100 12.27 6.14 -2.29
CA VAL A 100 13.66 6.39 -1.87
C VAL A 100 14.63 5.69 -2.82
N THR A 101 14.51 4.38 -2.99
CA THR A 101 15.39 3.63 -3.88
C THR A 101 14.75 2.32 -4.35
N ASN A 102 15.24 1.82 -5.48
CA ASN A 102 15.01 0.47 -5.95
C ASN A 102 16.37 -0.17 -6.22
N LYS A 103 16.65 -1.30 -5.56
CA LYS A 103 17.92 -2.00 -5.68
C LYS A 103 17.70 -3.45 -6.09
N LYS A 104 18.57 -3.94 -6.97
CA LYS A 104 18.68 -5.35 -7.30
C LYS A 104 20.04 -5.87 -6.83
N SER A 105 20.03 -6.98 -6.09
CA SER A 105 21.24 -7.70 -5.69
C SER A 105 21.01 -9.19 -5.86
N GLY A 106 21.67 -9.78 -6.87
CA GLY A 106 21.36 -11.13 -7.33
C GLY A 106 19.90 -11.28 -7.72
N ASP A 107 19.21 -12.22 -7.06
CA ASP A 107 17.79 -12.53 -7.27
C ASP A 107 16.84 -11.69 -6.41
N VAL A 108 17.37 -10.81 -5.55
CA VAL A 108 16.57 -9.96 -4.66
C VAL A 108 16.33 -8.60 -5.31
N THR A 109 15.06 -8.19 -5.36
CA THR A 109 14.66 -6.82 -5.71
C THR A 109 14.06 -6.16 -4.48
N THR A 110 14.52 -4.95 -4.15
CA THR A 110 14.12 -4.21 -2.95
C THR A 110 13.64 -2.82 -3.34
N LEU A 111 12.39 -2.51 -2.98
CA LEU A 111 11.85 -1.17 -2.98
C LEU A 111 11.98 -0.57 -1.58
N THR A 112 12.53 0.63 -1.48
CA THR A 112 12.54 1.42 -0.24
C THR A 112 11.67 2.65 -0.45
N MET A 113 10.75 2.86 0.48
CA MET A 113 9.86 4.02 0.53
C MET A 113 9.96 4.64 1.93
N ALA A 114 9.68 5.94 2.03
CA ALA A 114 9.69 6.67 3.28
C ALA A 114 8.47 7.59 3.37
N MET A 115 8.06 7.90 4.60
CA MET A 115 7.03 8.89 4.87
C MET A 115 7.49 9.76 6.04
N ASP A 116 6.98 10.99 6.07
CA ASP A 116 7.13 11.88 7.22
C ASP A 116 5.87 11.73 8.09
N THR A 117 6.04 11.49 9.39
CA THR A 117 4.96 11.36 10.37
C THR A 117 4.56 12.73 10.92
N GLU A 118 3.27 12.96 11.17
CA GLU A 118 2.76 14.26 11.60
C GLU A 118 2.30 14.28 13.07
N VAL A 119 1.94 13.12 13.63
CA VAL A 119 1.35 12.99 14.98
C VAL A 119 2.37 12.51 16.00
#